data_AF-A0A244EAI5-F1
#
_entry.id   AF-A0A244EAI5-F1
#
_cell.length_a   1.000
_cell.length_b   1.000
_cell.length_c   1.000
_cell.angle_alpha   90.00
_cell.angle_beta   90.00
_cell.angle_gamma   90.00
#
_symmetry.space_group_name_H-M   'P 1'
#
loop_
_entity.id
_entity.type
_entity.pdbx_description
1 polymer ?
#
loop_
_entity_poly.entity_id
_entity_poly.type
_entity_poly.pdbx_seq_one_letter_code
_entity_poly.pdbx_strand_id
1 'polypeptide(L)'
;MSPVTFNSIADILEAGFHLPRPALRPELTLAELGLDSLASREFIQAVEDAFRLCIPPSRLDPSGNGIALRGLCELVDALQREPAPARNPDGRLVKPEFALP
;
A
#
# COMPACT_ATOMS: atom_id res chain seq x y z
N MET A 1 -2.89 8.59 10.42
CA MET A 1 -3.61 7.31 10.23
C MET A 1 -5.09 7.56 10.33
N SER A 2 -5.84 7.39 9.25
CA SER A 2 -7.30 7.38 9.33
C SER A 2 -7.79 6.07 9.97
N PRO A 3 -8.72 6.12 10.94
CA PRO A 3 -9.32 4.91 11.53
C PRO A 3 -10.08 4.08 10.49
N VAL A 4 -10.57 4.71 9.40
CA VAL A 4 -11.24 4.01 8.29
C VAL A 4 -10.25 3.13 7.53
N THR A 5 -9.08 3.67 7.16
CA THR A 5 -8.03 2.94 6.44
C THR A 5 -7.57 1.71 7.21
N PHE A 6 -7.31 1.87 8.52
CA PHE A 6 -6.91 0.75 9.37
C PHE A 6 -7.99 -0.33 9.46
N ASN A 7 -9.26 0.05 9.64
CA ASN A 7 -10.36 -0.92 9.71
C ASN A 7 -10.51 -1.70 8.41
N SER A 8 -10.41 -1.04 7.25
CA SER A 8 -10.46 -1.72 5.95
C SER A 8 -9.28 -2.67 5.76
N ILE A 9 -8.06 -2.26 6.12
CA ILE A 9 -6.88 -3.14 6.08
C ILE A 9 -7.03 -4.34 7.02
N ALA A 10 -7.55 -4.11 8.23
CA ALA A 10 -7.80 -5.16 9.21
C ALA A 10 -8.85 -6.17 8.72
N ASP A 11 -9.89 -5.70 8.01
CA ASP A 11 -10.92 -6.53 7.40
C ASP A 11 -10.33 -7.45 6.31
N ILE A 12 -9.45 -6.91 5.45
CA ILE A 12 -8.74 -7.68 4.42
C ILE A 12 -7.85 -8.76 5.05
N LEU A 13 -7.14 -8.44 6.14
CA LEU A 13 -6.29 -9.39 6.87
C LEU A 13 -7.11 -10.49 7.55
N GLU A 14 -8.25 -10.14 8.13
CA GLU A 14 -9.13 -11.11 8.78
C GLU A 14 -9.79 -12.04 7.76
N ALA A 15 -10.35 -11.49 6.68
CA ALA A 15 -11.08 -12.25 5.67
C ALA A 15 -10.16 -13.03 4.71
N GLY A 16 -9.05 -12.42 4.28
CA GLY A 16 -8.14 -13.00 3.28
C GLY A 16 -6.99 -13.82 3.86
N PHE A 17 -6.54 -13.49 5.08
CA PHE A 17 -5.36 -14.10 5.69
C PHE A 17 -5.65 -14.78 7.03
N HIS A 18 -6.92 -14.82 7.45
CA HIS A 18 -7.37 -15.42 8.71
C HIS A 18 -6.67 -14.86 9.95
N LEU A 19 -6.19 -13.61 9.89
CA LEU A 19 -5.53 -12.95 11.01
C LEU A 19 -6.56 -12.25 11.89
N PRO A 20 -6.74 -12.67 13.16
CA PRO A 20 -7.76 -12.09 14.01
C PRO A 20 -7.42 -10.63 14.34
N ARG A 21 -8.39 -9.72 14.17
CA ARG A 21 -8.26 -8.29 14.53
C ARG A 21 -7.60 -8.02 15.88
N PRO A 22 -7.90 -8.75 16.98
CA PRO A 22 -7.23 -8.49 18.27
C PRO A 22 -5.72 -8.77 18.26
N ALA A 23 -5.19 -9.53 17.31
CA ALA A 23 -3.76 -9.77 17.13
C ALA A 23 -3.09 -8.72 16.23
N LEU A 24 -3.86 -7.97 15.44
CA LEU A 24 -3.33 -6.91 14.59
C LEU A 24 -2.88 -5.74 15.46
N ARG A 25 -1.59 -5.39 15.36
CA ARG A 25 -1.00 -4.23 16.02
C ARG A 25 -0.33 -3.34 14.98
N PRO A 26 -0.50 -2.02 15.06
CA PRO A 26 0.07 -1.10 14.09
C PRO A 26 1.61 -1.15 14.03
N GLU A 27 2.27 -1.54 15.11
CA GLU A 27 3.73 -1.70 15.17
C GLU A 27 4.26 -2.97 14.48
N LEU A 28 3.42 -3.98 14.24
CA LEU A 28 3.87 -5.24 13.65
C LEU A 28 4.16 -5.08 12.15
N THR A 29 5.21 -5.74 11.69
CA THR A 29 5.51 -5.86 10.26
C THR A 29 4.66 -6.94 9.60
N LEU A 30 4.54 -6.91 8.27
CA LEU A 30 3.87 -7.99 7.54
C LEU A 30 4.51 -9.35 7.83
N ALA A 31 5.84 -9.40 7.94
CA ALA A 31 6.57 -10.61 8.31
C ALA A 31 6.26 -11.07 9.76
N GLU A 32 6.18 -10.13 10.71
CA GLU A 32 5.82 -10.44 12.12
C GLU A 32 4.37 -10.94 12.27
N LEU A 33 3.49 -10.55 11.35
CA LEU A 33 2.12 -11.07 11.25
C LEU A 33 2.05 -12.47 10.65
N GLY A 34 3.19 -13.06 10.25
CA GLY A 34 3.25 -14.36 9.61
C GLY A 34 2.89 -14.33 8.12
N LEU A 35 2.94 -13.16 7.47
CA LEU A 35 2.77 -13.07 6.02
C LEU A 35 4.10 -13.41 5.33
N ASP A 36 4.16 -14.58 4.71
CA ASP A 36 5.25 -14.98 3.81
C ASP A 36 5.40 -14.03 2.60
N SER A 37 6.50 -14.15 1.85
CA SER A 37 6.76 -13.35 0.64
C SER A 37 5.65 -13.43 -0.40
N LEU A 38 4.91 -14.54 -0.49
CA LEU A 38 3.74 -14.65 -1.36
C LEU A 38 2.52 -13.97 -0.74
N ALA A 39 2.22 -14.28 0.52
CA ALA A 39 1.07 -13.73 1.23
C ALA A 39 1.14 -12.20 1.35
N SER A 40 2.31 -11.64 1.61
CA SER A 40 2.54 -10.20 1.59
C SER A 40 2.24 -9.59 0.22
N ARG A 41 2.67 -10.21 -0.90
CA ARG A 41 2.32 -9.72 -2.24
C ARG A 41 0.82 -9.78 -2.52
N GLU A 42 0.15 -10.88 -2.18
CA GLU A 42 -1.30 -11.01 -2.32
C GLU A 42 -2.04 -9.98 -1.45
N PHE A 43 -1.54 -9.75 -0.23
CA PHE A 43 -2.11 -8.78 0.70
C PHE A 43 -1.99 -7.35 0.16
N ILE A 44 -0.80 -6.98 -0.33
CA ILE A 44 -0.59 -5.69 -0.97
C ILE A 44 -1.52 -5.53 -2.17
N GLN A 45 -1.65 -6.57 -3.01
CA GLN A 45 -2.57 -6.56 -4.15
C GLN A 45 -4.03 -6.37 -3.72
N ALA A 46 -4.47 -7.03 -2.65
CA ALA A 46 -5.82 -6.88 -2.12
C ALA A 46 -6.07 -5.47 -1.56
N VAL A 47 -5.07 -4.87 -0.91
CA VAL A 47 -5.12 -3.47 -0.45
C VAL A 47 -5.18 -2.53 -1.66
N GLU A 48 -4.33 -2.73 -2.66
CA GLU A 48 -4.33 -1.97 -3.92
C GLU A 48 -5.72 -2.01 -4.60
N ASP A 49 -6.32 -3.19 -4.70
CA ASP A 49 -7.66 -3.37 -5.28
C ASP A 49 -8.74 -2.66 -4.46
N ALA A 50 -8.76 -2.86 -3.14
CA ALA A 50 -9.75 -2.29 -2.23
C ALA A 50 -9.74 -0.75 -2.25
N PHE A 51 -8.56 -0.14 -2.36
CA PHE A 51 -8.40 1.32 -2.39
C PHE A 51 -8.27 1.89 -3.81
N ARG A 52 -8.27 1.03 -4.84
CA ARG A 52 -7.97 1.38 -6.25
C ARG A 52 -6.67 2.18 -6.41
N LEU A 53 -5.63 1.75 -5.69
CA LEU A 53 -4.31 2.36 -5.70
C LEU A 53 -3.29 1.44 -6.36
N CYS A 54 -2.14 2.01 -6.73
CA CYS A 54 -0.96 1.25 -7.14
C CYS A 54 0.17 1.62 -6.18
N ILE A 55 0.53 0.70 -5.29
CA ILE A 55 1.52 0.92 -4.26
C ILE A 55 2.87 0.38 -4.76
N PRO A 56 3.84 1.25 -5.08
CA PRO A 56 5.11 0.79 -5.62
C PRO A 56 5.93 0.02 -4.57
N PRO A 57 6.64 -1.05 -4.96
CA PRO A 57 7.43 -1.87 -4.04
C PRO A 57 8.53 -1.07 -3.32
N SER A 58 9.09 -0.05 -3.97
CA SER A 58 10.07 0.85 -3.37
C SER A 58 9.54 1.65 -2.15
N ARG A 59 8.21 1.80 -2.02
CA ARG A 59 7.57 2.46 -0.87
C ARG A 59 7.16 1.47 0.21
N LEU A 60 6.96 0.21 -0.15
CA LEU A 60 6.59 -0.88 0.77
C LEU A 60 7.77 -1.42 1.55
N ASP A 61 9.00 -1.18 1.11
CA ASP A 61 10.16 -1.55 1.89
C ASP A 61 11.34 -0.63 1.57
N PRO A 62 11.29 0.63 2.02
CA PRO A 62 12.35 1.58 1.72
C PRO A 62 13.65 1.26 2.47
N SER A 63 13.57 0.55 3.60
CA SER A 63 14.70 0.27 4.49
C SER A 63 15.23 -1.17 4.41
N GLY A 64 14.61 -2.06 3.62
CA GLY A 64 15.01 -3.46 3.53
C GLY A 64 14.56 -4.32 4.73
N ASN A 65 13.69 -3.77 5.60
CA ASN A 65 13.39 -4.29 6.93
C ASN A 65 11.91 -4.67 7.09
N GLY A 66 11.12 -4.55 6.03
CA GLY A 66 9.68 -4.74 5.99
C GLY A 66 8.89 -3.50 6.44
N ILE A 67 7.69 -3.32 5.87
CA ILE A 67 6.75 -2.29 6.30
C ILE A 67 5.91 -2.75 7.48
N ALA A 68 5.79 -1.88 8.48
CA ALA A 68 4.85 -2.02 9.58
C ALA A 68 3.42 -1.72 9.11
N LEU A 69 2.43 -2.34 9.75
CA LEU A 69 1.01 -2.13 9.41
C LEU A 69 0.63 -0.64 9.47
N ARG A 70 1.15 0.09 10.45
CA ARG A 70 1.03 1.55 10.55
C ARG A 70 1.57 2.25 9.32
N GLY A 71 2.78 1.89 8.89
CA GLY A 71 3.43 2.49 7.72
C GLY A 71 2.61 2.27 6.46
N LEU A 72 2.03 1.07 6.30
CA LEU A 72 1.14 0.77 5.18
C LEU A 72 -0.13 1.63 5.23
N CYS A 73 -0.75 1.77 6.41
CA CYS A 73 -1.93 2.63 6.58
C CYS A 73 -1.61 4.10 6.23
N GLU A 74 -0.48 4.62 6.70
CA GLU A 74 -0.02 5.98 6.38
C GLU A 74 0.22 6.15 4.87
N LEU A 75 0.82 5.15 4.22
CA LEU A 75 1.11 5.17 2.80
C LEU A 75 -0.17 5.18 1.96
N VAL A 76 -1.15 4.32 2.29
CA VAL A 76 -2.46 4.32 1.64
C VAL A 76 -3.17 5.66 1.82
N ASP A 77 -3.14 6.21 3.03
CA ASP A 77 -3.76 7.49 3.35
C ASP A 77 -3.10 8.66 2.61
N ALA A 78 -1.77 8.65 2.48
CA ALA A 78 -1.03 9.62 1.68
C ALA A 78 -1.35 9.50 0.19
N LEU A 79 -1.40 8.29 -0.36
CA LEU A 79 -1.72 8.04 -1.77
C LEU A 79 -3.16 8.41 -2.14
N GLN A 80 -4.12 8.28 -1.20
CA GLN A 80 -5.48 8.75 -1.40
C GLN A 80 -5.61 10.28 -1.34
N ARG A 81 -4.71 10.95 -0.60
CA ARG A 81 -4.67 12.42 -0.52
C ARG A 81 -3.87 13.04 -1.66
N GLU A 82 -2.89 12.34 -2.20
CA GLU A 82 -2.26 12.73 -3.44
C GLU A 82 -3.30 12.66 -4.56
N PRO A 83 -3.53 13.73 -5.33
CA PRO A 83 -4.29 13.60 -6.56
C PRO A 83 -3.53 12.59 -7.42
N ALA A 84 -4.17 11.46 -7.72
CA ALA A 84 -3.57 10.38 -8.50
C ALA A 84 -2.74 11.01 -9.63
N PRO A 85 -1.42 10.72 -9.74
CA PRO A 85 -0.65 11.24 -10.85
C PRO A 85 -1.40 10.79 -12.09
N ALA A 86 -1.88 11.75 -12.89
CA ALA A 86 -2.73 11.48 -14.05
C ALA A 86 -2.11 10.30 -14.79
N ARG A 87 -2.74 9.12 -14.65
CA ARG A 87 -2.26 7.91 -15.27
C ARG A 87 -2.56 8.10 -16.75
N ASN A 88 -1.59 8.64 -17.48
CA ASN A 88 -1.65 8.69 -18.92
C ASN A 88 -1.92 7.25 -19.38
N PRO A 89 -3.01 6.97 -20.12
CA PRO A 89 -3.35 5.61 -20.56
C PRO A 89 -2.31 5.00 -21.52
N ASP A 90 -1.23 5.72 -21.84
CA ASP A 90 -0.26 5.40 -22.90
C ASP A 90 1.17 5.11 -22.41
N GLY A 91 1.47 5.17 -21.10
CA GLY A 91 2.79 4.76 -20.58
C GLY A 91 4.00 5.52 -21.12
N ARG A 92 3.82 6.70 -21.72
CA ARG A 92 4.90 7.48 -22.34
C ARG A 92 5.26 8.71 -21.51
N LEU A 93 6.56 8.84 -21.22
CA LEU A 93 7.16 10.04 -20.60
C LEU A 93 6.88 11.27 -21.48
N VAL A 94 6.12 12.24 -20.96
CA VAL A 94 6.02 13.57 -21.57
C VAL A 94 7.38 14.25 -21.40
N LYS A 95 8.15 14.34 -22.49
CA LYS A 95 9.35 15.18 -22.52
C LYS A 95 8.89 16.63 -22.45
N PRO A 96 9.51 17.51 -21.65
CA PRO A 96 9.24 18.93 -21.71
C PRO A 96 9.71 19.43 -23.08
N GLU A 97 8.75 19.85 -23.90
CA GLU A 97 9.01 20.60 -25.12
C GLU A 97 9.59 21.96 -24.71
N PHE A 98 10.91 22.01 -24.60
CA PHE A 98 11.64 23.26 -24.43
C PHE A 98 11.52 24.01 -25.75
N ALA A 99 10.70 25.05 -25.73
CA ALA A 99 10.55 26.04 -26.77
C ALA A 99 11.93 26.52 -27.26
N LEU A 100 12.16 26.39 -28.56
CA LEU A 100 13.17 27.17 -29.28
C LEU A 100 12.47 28.41 -29.85
N PRO A 101 13.02 29.62 -29.69
CA PRO A 101 12.76 30.71 -30.61
C PRO A 101 13.47 30.48 -31.96
#